data_AF-A0A4Y1KA70-F1
#
_entry.id   AF-A0A4Y1KA70-F1
#
_cell.length_a   1.000
_cell.length_b   1.000
_cell.length_c   1.000
_cell.angle_alpha   90.00
_cell.angle_beta   90.00
_cell.angle_gamma   90.00
#
_symmetry.space_group_name_H-M   'P 1'
#
loop_
_entity.id
_entity.type
_entity.pdbx_description
1 polymer ?
#
loop_
_entity_poly.entity_id
_entity_poly.type
_entity_poly.pdbx_seq_one_letter_code
_entity_poly.pdbx_strand_id
1 'polypeptide(L)'
;MMTNLFSTFDPSTSIFNLSLNWLSTLLGILMIPCMFWLMPSRFNIIWNKINTTLHNEFKTLLGSNAFNGTTFIFISIFIMMLFNNFMGLFPYIFTSTSHLVLTFSIALPMWLSFMLFGWINYTNHMFTHLVPQGTPPALMSFMVLIETISNMIRPGTLAVRLAANMIAGHLLLTLLGNTGPSMTMNMIYLLIIGQMLLLILESAVAMIQAYVFSILSTLYSSEVY
;
A
#
# COMPACT_ATOMS: atom_id res chain seq x y z
N MET A 1 2.48 -19.36 28.58
CA MET A 1 2.29 -17.89 28.69
C MET A 1 1.43 -17.49 27.50
N MET A 2 0.19 -17.05 27.70
CA MET A 2 -0.59 -16.47 26.60
C MET A 2 0.05 -15.14 26.23
N THR A 3 1.01 -15.16 25.32
CA THR A 3 1.34 -13.97 24.56
C THR A 3 0.07 -13.62 23.79
N ASN A 4 -0.56 -12.50 24.16
CA ASN A 4 -1.71 -11.98 23.42
C ASN A 4 -1.37 -12.02 21.92
N LEU A 5 -2.29 -12.49 21.07
CA LEU A 5 -2.07 -12.56 19.62
C LEU A 5 -1.58 -11.23 19.02
N PHE A 6 -1.95 -10.12 19.67
CA PHE A 6 -1.55 -8.77 19.28
C PHE A 6 -0.12 -8.38 19.68
N SER A 7 0.59 -9.17 20.48
CA SER A 7 1.96 -8.84 20.89
C SER A 7 2.95 -8.81 19.73
N THR A 8 2.63 -9.46 18.61
CA THR A 8 3.44 -9.37 17.38
C THR A 8 3.34 -8.00 16.70
N PHE A 9 2.28 -7.23 17.02
CA PHE A 9 2.05 -5.89 16.49
C PHE A 9 2.47 -4.80 17.48
N ASP A 10 2.98 -5.12 18.67
CA ASP A 10 3.35 -4.09 19.64
C ASP A 10 4.63 -3.35 19.18
N PRO A 11 4.56 -2.04 18.85
CA PRO A 11 5.72 -1.27 18.39
C PRO A 11 6.67 -0.90 19.54
N SER A 12 6.24 -1.13 20.78
CA SER A 12 6.89 -0.71 22.03
C SER A 12 7.84 -1.75 22.60
N THR A 13 8.12 -2.86 21.90
CA THR A 13 9.15 -3.81 22.34
C THR A 13 10.51 -3.12 22.27
N SER A 14 10.92 -2.58 23.41
CA SER A 14 12.09 -1.75 23.52
C SER A 14 13.30 -2.57 23.91
N ILE A 15 14.15 -2.88 22.94
CA ILE A 15 15.53 -3.29 23.23
C ILE A 15 16.27 -2.00 23.61
N PHE A 16 16.81 -1.91 24.82
CA PHE A 16 17.50 -0.71 25.33
C PHE A 16 16.67 0.60 25.23
N ASN A 17 15.38 0.58 25.58
CA ASN A 17 14.47 1.75 25.49
C ASN A 17 14.28 2.33 24.07
N LEU A 18 14.79 1.69 23.02
CA LEU A 18 14.60 2.11 21.63
C LEU A 18 13.56 1.23 20.95
N SER A 19 12.60 1.84 20.25
CA SER A 19 11.60 1.16 19.43
C SER A 19 12.19 0.72 18.08
N LEU A 20 13.09 -0.27 18.12
CA LEU A 20 13.81 -0.78 16.93
C LEU A 20 12.92 -1.45 15.88
N ASN A 21 11.66 -1.79 16.21
CA ASN A 21 10.73 -2.43 15.27
C ASN A 21 10.49 -1.59 14.02
N TRP A 22 10.52 -0.25 14.15
CA TRP A 22 10.37 0.65 13.01
C TRP A 22 11.54 0.58 12.03
N LEU A 23 12.70 0.05 12.43
CA LEU A 23 13.82 -0.18 11.51
C LEU A 23 13.45 -1.19 10.40
N SER A 24 12.42 -2.01 10.59
CA SER A 24 11.96 -2.95 9.56
C SER A 24 11.50 -2.23 8.28
N THR A 25 10.99 -0.99 8.38
CA THR A 25 10.60 -0.21 7.18
C THR A 25 11.79 0.09 6.27
N LEU A 26 13.00 0.19 6.83
CA LEU A 26 14.22 0.51 6.08
C LEU A 26 14.82 -0.73 5.40
N LEU A 27 14.47 -1.95 5.86
CA LEU A 27 14.97 -3.18 5.24
C LEU A 27 14.57 -3.30 3.77
N GLY A 28 13.37 -2.84 3.40
CA GLY A 28 12.91 -2.87 2.02
C GLY A 28 13.78 -2.03 1.06
N ILE A 29 14.39 -0.96 1.55
CA ILE A 29 15.25 -0.09 0.75
C ILE A 29 16.58 -0.78 0.41
N LEU A 30 17.11 -1.59 1.34
CA LEU A 30 18.36 -2.33 1.14
C LEU A 30 18.26 -3.40 0.03
N MET A 31 17.04 -3.86 -0.26
CA MET A 31 16.80 -4.88 -1.31
C MET A 31 16.81 -4.29 -2.73
N ILE A 32 16.81 -2.96 -2.88
CA ILE A 32 16.85 -2.32 -4.18
C ILE A 32 18.26 -2.50 -4.75
N PRO A 33 18.41 -3.15 -5.93
CA PRO A 33 19.73 -3.50 -6.42
C PRO A 33 20.40 -2.24 -7.00
N CYS A 34 21.60 -1.92 -6.51
CA CYS A 34 22.35 -0.74 -6.93
C CYS A 34 23.21 -1.02 -8.18
N MET A 35 23.31 -0.04 -9.07
CA MET A 35 24.19 -0.06 -10.24
C MET A 35 25.56 0.53 -9.87
N PHE A 36 26.52 -0.33 -9.52
CA PHE A 36 27.92 0.10 -9.28
C PHE A 36 28.81 -0.01 -10.53
N TRP A 37 28.48 -0.90 -11.46
CA TRP A 37 29.31 -1.23 -12.63
C TRP A 37 28.62 -0.81 -13.91
N LEU A 38 29.42 -0.50 -14.94
CA LEU A 38 28.95 -0.08 -16.26
C LEU A 38 28.14 -1.19 -16.96
N MET A 39 28.48 -2.46 -16.69
CA MET A 39 27.66 -3.60 -17.08
C MET A 39 26.67 -3.96 -15.95
N PRO A 40 25.35 -3.95 -16.19
CA PRO A 40 24.36 -4.31 -15.19
C PRO A 40 24.43 -5.80 -14.85
N SER A 41 24.23 -6.13 -13.57
CA SER A 41 24.00 -7.52 -13.14
C SER A 41 22.65 -8.03 -13.66
N ARG A 42 22.47 -9.36 -13.71
CA ARG A 42 21.18 -9.97 -14.12
C ARG A 42 20.01 -9.46 -13.28
N PHE A 43 20.22 -9.26 -11.97
CA PHE A 43 19.24 -8.67 -11.08
C PHE A 43 18.90 -7.22 -11.45
N ASN A 44 19.91 -6.39 -11.77
CA ASN A 44 19.68 -5.02 -12.24
C ASN A 44 18.94 -4.97 -13.59
N ILE A 45 19.18 -5.92 -14.49
CA ILE A 45 18.45 -6.01 -15.77
C ILE A 45 16.96 -6.32 -15.52
N ILE A 46 16.66 -7.30 -14.66
CA ILE A 46 15.29 -7.65 -14.30
C ILE A 46 14.60 -6.46 -13.63
N TRP A 47 15.28 -5.81 -12.68
CA TRP A 47 14.79 -4.63 -11.98
C TRP A 47 14.47 -3.48 -12.94
N ASN A 48 15.38 -3.16 -13.86
CA ASN A 48 15.16 -2.13 -14.86
C ASN A 48 13.99 -2.48 -15.80
N LYS A 49 13.82 -3.76 -16.16
CA LYS A 49 12.67 -4.20 -16.96
C LYS A 49 11.35 -4.02 -16.21
N ILE A 50 11.30 -4.33 -14.92
CA ILE A 50 10.11 -4.11 -14.09
C ILE A 50 9.78 -2.61 -14.04
N ASN A 51 10.78 -1.75 -13.78
CA ASN A 51 10.58 -0.31 -13.71
C ASN A 51 10.11 0.30 -15.03
N THR A 52 10.65 -0.15 -16.17
CA THR A 52 10.19 0.35 -17.48
C THR A 52 8.77 -0.11 -17.82
N THR A 53 8.39 -1.34 -17.46
CA THR A 53 7.00 -1.80 -17.63
C THR A 53 6.02 -0.97 -16.80
N LEU A 54 6.32 -0.74 -15.52
CA LEU A 54 5.49 0.10 -14.65
C LEU A 54 5.42 1.54 -15.15
N HIS A 55 6.53 2.09 -15.62
CA HIS A 55 6.54 3.44 -16.20
C HIS A 55 5.62 3.55 -17.42
N ASN A 56 5.61 2.55 -18.29
CA ASN A 56 4.73 2.55 -19.46
C ASN A 56 3.25 2.47 -19.06
N GLU A 57 2.89 1.63 -18.10
CA GLU A 57 1.51 1.53 -17.58
C GLU A 57 1.03 2.81 -16.90
N PHE A 58 1.87 3.45 -16.08
CA PHE A 58 1.47 4.72 -15.47
C PHE A 58 1.42 5.85 -16.49
N LYS A 59 2.29 5.83 -17.50
CA LYS A 59 2.28 6.83 -18.57
C LYS A 59 1.02 6.75 -19.43
N THR A 60 0.50 5.55 -19.69
CA THR A 60 -0.78 5.41 -20.41
C THR A 60 -1.95 5.93 -19.58
N LEU A 61 -1.93 5.74 -18.25
CA LEU A 61 -2.95 6.26 -17.33
C LEU A 61 -2.94 7.79 -17.19
N LEU A 62 -1.77 8.41 -17.14
CA LEU A 62 -1.63 9.87 -16.98
C LEU A 62 -1.92 10.66 -18.26
N GLY A 63 -1.94 10.01 -19.44
CA GLY A 63 -2.24 10.66 -20.72
C GLY A 63 -1.13 11.59 -21.25
N SER A 64 -1.44 12.33 -22.32
CA SER A 64 -0.48 13.19 -23.05
C SER A 64 -0.06 14.44 -22.29
N ASN A 65 -0.82 14.86 -21.28
CA ASN A 65 -0.62 16.12 -20.57
C ASN A 65 0.24 15.98 -19.31
N ALA A 66 0.80 14.80 -19.07
CA ALA A 66 1.59 14.52 -17.89
C ALA A 66 2.98 15.18 -17.94
N PHE A 67 3.38 15.84 -16.86
CA PHE A 67 4.76 16.30 -16.70
C PHE A 67 5.73 15.11 -16.69
N ASN A 68 6.82 15.23 -17.47
CA ASN A 68 7.92 14.26 -17.51
C ASN A 68 8.55 14.12 -16.12
N GLY A 69 8.16 13.08 -15.38
CA GLY A 69 8.71 12.75 -14.06
C GLY A 69 7.68 12.38 -13.01
N THR A 70 6.40 12.69 -13.24
CA THR A 70 5.28 12.33 -12.33
C THR A 70 5.20 10.83 -12.04
N THR A 71 5.51 10.00 -13.03
CA THR A 71 5.55 8.53 -12.91
C THR A 71 6.58 8.03 -11.91
N PHE A 72 7.67 8.75 -11.64
CA PHE A 72 8.70 8.29 -10.69
C PHE A 72 8.20 8.21 -9.25
N ILE A 73 7.32 9.14 -8.84
CA ILE A 73 6.74 9.15 -7.50
C ILE A 73 5.85 7.92 -7.30
N PHE A 74 5.04 7.57 -8.30
CA PHE A 74 4.17 6.40 -8.23
C PHE A 74 4.95 5.08 -8.22
N ILE A 75 6.01 5.00 -9.03
CA ILE A 75 6.89 3.83 -9.07
C ILE A 75 7.62 3.65 -7.72
N SER A 76 8.14 4.72 -7.12
CA SER A 76 8.85 4.63 -5.84
C SER A 76 7.93 4.21 -4.70
N ILE A 77 6.70 4.72 -4.67
CA ILE A 77 5.69 4.30 -3.68
C ILE A 77 5.28 2.85 -3.89
N PHE A 78 5.05 2.42 -5.13
CA PHE A 78 4.75 1.02 -5.44
C PHE A 78 5.85 0.10 -4.91
N ILE A 79 7.11 0.39 -5.22
CA ILE A 79 8.28 -0.39 -4.80
C ILE A 79 8.38 -0.44 -3.28
N MET A 80 8.26 0.71 -2.60
CA MET A 80 8.35 0.80 -1.16
C MET A 80 7.27 -0.04 -0.47
N MET A 81 6.02 0.04 -0.94
CA MET A 81 4.91 -0.73 -0.37
C MET A 81 5.03 -2.22 -0.65
N LEU A 82 5.46 -2.60 -1.86
CA LEU A 82 5.65 -4.01 -2.23
C LEU A 82 6.70 -4.67 -1.34
N PHE A 83 7.87 -4.05 -1.15
CA PHE A 83 8.92 -4.63 -0.32
C PHE A 83 8.53 -4.72 1.15
N ASN A 84 7.90 -3.69 1.71
CA ASN A 84 7.47 -3.73 3.11
C ASN A 84 6.39 -4.79 3.36
N ASN A 85 5.41 -4.93 2.45
CA ASN A 85 4.39 -5.96 2.57
C ASN A 85 4.97 -7.37 2.41
N PHE A 86 5.86 -7.58 1.43
CA PHE A 86 6.46 -8.88 1.19
C PHE A 86 7.39 -9.30 2.33
N MET A 87 8.19 -8.36 2.85
CA MET A 87 9.10 -8.65 3.97
C MET A 87 8.31 -8.99 5.25
N GLY A 88 7.15 -8.39 5.42
CA GLY A 88 6.25 -8.67 6.54
C GLY A 88 5.62 -10.07 6.55
N LEU A 89 5.66 -10.82 5.44
CA LEU A 89 5.17 -12.20 5.40
C LEU A 89 6.19 -13.21 5.94
N PHE A 90 7.46 -12.83 6.05
CA PHE A 90 8.47 -13.71 6.62
C PHE A 90 8.30 -13.84 8.14
N PRO A 91 8.56 -15.03 8.70
CA PRO A 91 8.43 -15.24 10.13
C PRO A 91 9.37 -14.31 10.90
N TYR A 92 8.88 -13.81 12.03
CA TYR A 92 9.59 -12.93 12.98
C TYR A 92 9.94 -11.52 12.46
N ILE A 93 9.46 -11.13 11.29
CA ILE A 93 9.64 -9.76 10.80
C ILE A 93 8.44 -8.92 11.21
N PHE A 94 8.72 -7.78 11.84
CA PHE A 94 7.70 -6.81 12.18
C PHE A 94 7.10 -6.16 10.92
N THR A 95 5.80 -6.34 10.72
CA THR A 95 5.01 -5.79 9.61
C THR A 95 4.69 -4.32 9.85
N SER A 96 5.59 -3.42 9.44
CA SER A 96 5.38 -1.97 9.62
C SER A 96 4.14 -1.42 8.90
N THR A 97 3.72 -2.04 7.79
CA THR A 97 2.53 -1.66 7.01
C THR A 97 1.20 -2.04 7.66
N SER A 98 1.21 -2.87 8.70
CA SER A 98 0.03 -3.17 9.49
C SER A 98 -0.41 -1.97 10.34
N HIS A 99 0.52 -1.07 10.70
CA HIS A 99 0.19 0.11 11.48
C HIS A 99 -0.42 1.18 10.61
N LEU A 100 -1.62 1.60 11.01
CA LEU A 100 -2.37 2.70 10.39
C LEU A 100 -1.53 3.99 10.30
N VAL A 101 -0.64 4.22 11.28
CA VAL A 101 0.26 5.40 11.30
C VAL A 101 1.14 5.44 10.05
N LEU A 102 1.73 4.31 9.65
CA LEU A 102 2.59 4.26 8.46
C LEU A 102 1.76 4.47 7.19
N THR A 103 0.63 3.77 7.06
CA THR A 103 -0.17 3.84 5.83
C THR A 103 -0.81 5.21 5.63
N PHE A 104 -1.27 5.86 6.70
CA PHE A 104 -1.72 7.25 6.63
C PHE A 104 -0.60 8.24 6.33
N SER A 105 0.61 8.02 6.87
CA SER A 105 1.76 8.90 6.60
C SER A 105 2.15 8.93 5.12
N ILE A 106 1.83 7.88 4.37
CA ILE A 106 2.06 7.81 2.91
C ILE A 106 0.85 8.35 2.16
N ALA A 107 -0.37 7.95 2.54
CA ALA A 107 -1.58 8.30 1.80
C ALA A 107 -1.98 9.78 1.93
N LEU A 108 -1.86 10.36 3.12
CA LEU A 108 -2.34 11.72 3.39
C LEU A 108 -1.49 12.79 2.68
N PRO A 109 -0.14 12.78 2.73
CA PRO A 109 0.66 13.76 2.00
C PRO A 109 0.47 13.66 0.47
N MET A 110 0.32 12.45 -0.07
CA MET A 110 0.05 12.26 -1.49
C MET A 110 -1.27 12.92 -1.89
N TRP A 111 -2.36 12.63 -1.17
CA TRP A 111 -3.65 13.25 -1.44
C TRP A 111 -3.62 14.77 -1.25
N LEU A 112 -3.00 15.25 -0.17
CA LEU A 112 -2.92 16.68 0.13
C LEU A 112 -2.16 17.43 -0.98
N SER A 113 -1.10 16.83 -1.52
CA SER A 113 -0.33 17.40 -2.63
C SER A 113 -1.17 17.56 -3.90
N PHE A 114 -2.02 16.59 -4.24
CA PHE A 114 -2.90 16.66 -5.40
C PHE A 114 -4.02 17.69 -5.21
N MET A 115 -4.61 17.74 -4.01
CA MET A 115 -5.63 18.74 -3.71
C MET A 115 -5.08 20.16 -3.77
N LEU A 116 -3.91 20.41 -3.17
CA LEU A 116 -3.26 21.72 -3.25
C LEU A 116 -2.93 22.10 -4.70
N PHE A 117 -2.40 21.16 -5.49
CA PHE A 117 -2.13 21.39 -6.91
C PHE A 117 -3.41 21.77 -7.70
N GLY A 118 -4.51 21.04 -7.49
CA GLY A 118 -5.79 21.31 -8.13
C GLY A 118 -6.37 22.68 -7.77
N TRP A 119 -6.31 23.06 -6.49
CA TRP A 119 -6.83 24.34 -6.01
C TRP A 119 -6.01 25.52 -6.52
N ILE A 120 -4.70 25.37 -6.67
CA ILE A 120 -3.83 26.47 -7.10
C ILE A 120 -3.94 26.68 -8.61
N ASN A 121 -3.94 25.60 -9.41
CA ASN A 121 -3.84 25.72 -10.87
C ASN A 121 -5.21 25.79 -11.58
N TYR A 122 -6.21 25.05 -11.09
CA TYR A 122 -7.48 24.86 -11.79
C TYR A 122 -8.69 25.00 -10.87
N THR A 123 -8.82 26.14 -10.18
CA THR A 123 -9.91 26.45 -9.25
C THR A 123 -11.30 26.19 -9.85
N ASN A 124 -11.58 26.75 -11.03
CA ASN A 124 -12.89 26.64 -11.67
C ASN A 124 -13.22 25.20 -12.09
N HIS A 125 -12.25 24.47 -12.64
CA HIS A 125 -12.43 23.07 -13.04
C HIS A 125 -12.73 22.19 -11.81
N MET A 126 -12.05 22.46 -10.70
CA MET A 126 -12.25 21.70 -9.48
C MET A 126 -13.61 21.96 -8.82
N PHE A 127 -14.12 23.20 -8.87
CA PHE A 127 -15.50 23.47 -8.47
C PHE A 127 -16.53 22.80 -9.40
N THR A 128 -16.26 22.73 -10.70
CA THR A 128 -17.17 22.02 -11.62
C THR A 128 -17.18 20.51 -11.39
N HIS A 129 -16.08 19.90 -10.93
CA HIS A 129 -16.05 18.48 -10.59
C HIS A 129 -16.92 18.14 -9.37
N LEU A 130 -17.20 19.10 -8.48
CA LEU A 130 -18.06 18.86 -7.30
C LEU A 130 -19.54 18.70 -7.65
N VAL A 131 -19.97 19.10 -8.86
CA VAL A 131 -21.35 19.00 -9.31
C VAL A 131 -21.40 18.15 -10.59
N PRO A 132 -22.01 16.95 -10.55
CA PRO A 132 -22.18 16.17 -11.77
C PRO A 132 -23.05 16.92 -12.78
N GLN A 133 -22.68 16.84 -14.06
CA GLN A 133 -23.43 17.48 -15.13
C GLN A 133 -24.85 16.89 -15.20
N GLY A 134 -25.87 17.76 -15.20
CA GLY A 134 -27.27 17.36 -15.36
C GLY A 134 -28.07 17.16 -14.07
N THR A 135 -27.54 17.49 -12.89
CA THR A 135 -28.33 17.42 -11.65
C THR A 135 -29.39 18.54 -11.56
N PRO A 136 -30.65 18.23 -11.17
CA PRO A 136 -31.66 19.26 -10.94
C PRO A 136 -31.25 20.19 -9.79
N PRO A 137 -31.56 21.50 -9.87
CA PRO A 137 -31.05 22.52 -8.94
C PRO A 137 -31.45 22.30 -7.48
N ALA A 138 -32.57 21.61 -7.22
CA ALA A 138 -33.01 21.28 -5.87
C ALA A 138 -32.09 20.28 -5.13
N LEU A 139 -31.43 19.36 -5.84
CA LEU A 139 -30.52 18.36 -5.25
C LEU A 139 -29.04 18.77 -5.28
N MET A 140 -28.72 19.90 -5.91
CA MET A 140 -27.34 20.33 -6.14
C MET A 140 -26.56 20.53 -4.84
N SER A 141 -27.18 21.14 -3.81
CA SER A 141 -26.51 21.38 -2.53
C SER A 141 -26.15 20.08 -1.79
N PHE A 142 -27.01 19.06 -1.88
CA PHE A 142 -26.76 17.76 -1.24
C PHE A 142 -25.68 16.96 -1.97
N MET A 143 -25.64 17.03 -3.31
CA MET A 143 -24.62 16.32 -4.07
C MET A 143 -23.21 16.86 -3.81
N VAL A 144 -23.05 18.19 -3.68
CA VAL A 144 -21.77 18.80 -3.32
C VAL A 144 -21.29 18.32 -1.96
N LEU A 145 -22.18 18.19 -0.98
CA LEU A 145 -21.82 17.65 0.35
C LEU A 145 -21.33 16.19 0.23
N ILE A 146 -22.00 15.36 -0.56
CA ILE A 146 -21.56 13.97 -0.76
C ILE A 146 -20.19 13.92 -1.45
N GLU A 147 -19.97 14.71 -2.51
CA GLU A 147 -18.70 14.66 -3.25
C GLU A 147 -17.53 15.26 -2.46
N THR A 148 -17.79 16.27 -1.62
CA THR A 148 -16.75 16.77 -0.68
C THR A 148 -16.39 15.72 0.37
N ILE A 149 -17.37 14.99 0.91
CA ILE A 149 -17.12 13.88 1.85
C ILE A 149 -16.41 12.72 1.13
N SER A 150 -16.84 12.35 -0.08
CA SER A 150 -16.23 11.27 -0.86
C SER A 150 -14.76 11.55 -1.12
N ASN A 151 -14.42 12.80 -1.49
CA ASN A 151 -13.05 13.22 -1.74
C ASN A 151 -12.16 13.13 -0.48
N MET A 152 -12.68 13.53 0.69
CA MET A 152 -11.94 13.44 1.97
C MET A 152 -11.73 11.99 2.42
N ILE A 153 -12.64 11.08 2.08
CA ILE A 153 -12.58 9.66 2.48
C ILE A 153 -11.59 8.85 1.61
N ARG A 154 -11.27 9.28 0.38
CA ARG A 154 -10.34 8.60 -0.54
C ARG A 154 -9.00 8.18 0.11
N PRO A 155 -8.19 9.07 0.72
CA PRO A 155 -6.92 8.67 1.32
C PRO A 155 -7.10 7.73 2.51
N GLY A 156 -8.18 7.91 3.28
CA GLY A 156 -8.52 7.05 4.41
C GLY A 156 -8.83 5.62 3.97
N THR A 157 -9.67 5.45 2.95
CA THR A 157 -10.04 4.12 2.44
C THR A 157 -8.85 3.37 1.84
N LEU A 158 -7.94 4.08 1.16
CA LEU A 158 -6.68 3.50 0.67
C LEU A 158 -5.78 3.01 1.81
N ALA A 159 -5.54 3.85 2.82
CA ALA A 159 -4.67 3.54 3.95
C ALA A 159 -5.22 2.38 4.81
N VAL A 160 -6.52 2.41 5.10
CA VAL A 160 -7.21 1.37 5.87
C VAL A 160 -7.21 0.04 5.11
N ARG A 161 -7.45 0.05 3.79
CA ARG A 161 -7.47 -1.17 2.97
C ARG A 161 -6.16 -1.93 3.06
N LEU A 162 -5.03 -1.22 2.99
CA LEU A 162 -3.72 -1.86 3.04
C LEU A 162 -3.41 -2.38 4.46
N ALA A 163 -3.67 -1.56 5.49
CA ALA A 163 -3.44 -1.97 6.87
C ALA A 163 -4.30 -3.18 7.27
N ALA A 164 -5.61 -3.14 6.99
CA ALA A 164 -6.54 -4.21 7.36
C ALA A 164 -6.18 -5.55 6.72
N ASN A 165 -5.80 -5.56 5.43
CA ASN A 165 -5.42 -6.80 4.75
C ASN A 165 -4.14 -7.41 5.33
N MET A 166 -3.14 -6.58 5.68
CA MET A 166 -1.90 -7.06 6.30
C MET A 166 -2.10 -7.54 7.75
N ILE A 167 -2.93 -6.84 8.54
CA ILE A 167 -3.27 -7.26 9.91
C ILE A 167 -4.05 -8.58 9.88
N ALA A 168 -5.10 -8.66 9.05
CA ALA A 168 -6.00 -9.81 9.01
C ALA A 168 -5.27 -11.08 8.57
N GLY A 169 -4.42 -11.01 7.55
CA GLY A 169 -3.63 -12.15 7.10
C GLY A 169 -2.70 -12.68 8.19
N HIS A 170 -1.88 -11.80 8.75
CA HIS A 170 -0.94 -12.19 9.80
C HIS A 170 -1.65 -12.72 11.08
N LEU A 171 -2.82 -12.17 11.45
CA LEU A 171 -3.64 -12.72 12.54
C LEU A 171 -4.17 -14.12 12.20
N LEU A 172 -4.58 -14.36 10.96
CA LEU A 172 -5.08 -15.67 10.53
C LEU A 172 -3.95 -16.72 10.52
N LEU A 173 -2.78 -16.38 9.99
CA LEU A 173 -1.57 -17.22 10.04
C LEU A 173 -1.19 -17.61 11.47
N THR A 174 -1.18 -16.64 12.39
CA THR A 174 -0.80 -16.88 13.80
C THR A 174 -1.84 -17.69 14.55
N LEU A 175 -3.14 -17.49 14.30
CA LEU A 175 -4.21 -18.29 14.88
C LEU A 175 -4.13 -19.76 14.44
N LEU A 176 -3.96 -20.00 13.14
CA LEU A 176 -3.80 -21.36 12.63
C LEU A 176 -2.51 -22.01 13.14
N GLY A 177 -1.40 -21.27 13.18
CA GLY A 177 -0.14 -21.75 13.76
C GLY A 177 -0.25 -22.15 15.23
N ASN A 178 -0.94 -21.35 16.05
CA ASN A 178 -1.10 -21.60 17.48
C ASN A 178 -2.01 -22.79 17.82
N THR A 179 -2.95 -23.12 16.92
CA THR A 179 -3.81 -24.31 17.09
C THR A 179 -3.12 -25.62 16.70
N GLY A 180 -2.06 -25.55 15.89
CA GLY A 180 -1.24 -26.68 15.45
C GLY A 180 -0.75 -27.65 16.55
N PRO A 181 -0.09 -27.19 17.63
CA PRO A 181 0.44 -28.09 18.66
C PRO A 181 -0.64 -28.82 19.49
N SER A 182 -1.90 -28.37 19.44
CA SER A 182 -3.01 -29.00 20.15
C SER A 182 -3.75 -30.08 19.34
N MET A 183 -3.43 -30.22 18.05
CA MET A 183 -4.14 -31.11 17.12
C MET A 183 -3.52 -32.50 17.06
N THR A 184 -4.33 -33.48 16.66
CA THR A 184 -3.86 -34.87 16.43
C THR A 184 -3.00 -34.95 15.17
N MET A 185 -2.06 -35.92 15.14
CA MET A 185 -1.07 -36.05 14.07
C MET A 185 -1.67 -36.14 12.66
N ASN A 186 -2.85 -36.77 12.50
CA ASN A 186 -3.53 -36.86 11.21
C ASN A 186 -4.10 -35.52 10.73
N MET A 187 -4.57 -34.67 11.66
CA MET A 187 -5.12 -33.35 11.33
C MET A 187 -4.00 -32.31 11.06
N ILE A 188 -2.79 -32.55 11.55
CA ILE A 188 -1.63 -31.66 11.29
C ILE A 188 -1.30 -31.59 9.80
N TYR A 189 -1.38 -32.71 9.06
CA TYR A 189 -1.12 -32.70 7.61
C TYR A 189 -2.08 -31.78 6.85
N LEU A 190 -3.37 -31.79 7.22
CA LEU A 190 -4.37 -30.90 6.63
C LEU A 190 -4.10 -29.43 6.99
N LEU A 191 -3.72 -29.16 8.24
CA LEU A 191 -3.39 -27.82 8.70
C LEU A 191 -2.20 -27.23 7.92
N ILE A 192 -1.13 -28.01 7.71
CA ILE A 192 0.05 -27.56 6.97
C ILE A 192 -0.33 -27.20 5.53
N ILE A 193 -1.14 -28.02 4.86
CA ILE A 193 -1.62 -27.71 3.51
C ILE A 193 -2.43 -26.40 3.51
N GLY A 194 -3.32 -26.22 4.49
CA GLY A 194 -4.09 -24.98 4.65
C GLY A 194 -3.20 -23.75 4.86
N GLN A 195 -2.17 -23.86 5.69
CA GLN A 195 -1.25 -22.76 5.97
C GLN A 195 -0.36 -22.41 4.76
N MET A 196 0.05 -23.41 3.98
CA MET A 196 0.77 -23.17 2.72
C MET A 196 -0.11 -22.45 1.69
N LEU A 197 -1.38 -22.85 1.56
CA LEU A 197 -2.34 -22.17 0.68
C LEU A 197 -2.61 -20.73 1.13
N LEU A 198 -2.74 -20.51 2.43
CA LEU A 198 -2.93 -19.16 2.99
C LEU A 198 -1.72 -18.27 2.72
N LEU A 199 -0.50 -18.78 2.89
CA LEU A 199 0.73 -18.03 2.60
C LEU A 199 0.80 -17.62 1.13
N ILE A 200 0.42 -18.51 0.21
CA ILE A 200 0.34 -18.20 -1.22
C ILE A 200 -0.69 -17.09 -1.46
N LEU A 201 -1.87 -17.20 -0.84
CA LEU A 201 -2.92 -16.18 -0.96
C LEU A 201 -2.44 -14.82 -0.44
N GLU A 202 -1.82 -14.78 0.73
CA GLU A 202 -1.33 -13.53 1.31
C GLU A 202 -0.19 -12.91 0.51
N SER A 203 0.70 -13.72 -0.08
CA SER A 203 1.74 -13.23 -0.98
C SER A 203 1.14 -12.56 -2.24
N ALA A 204 0.06 -13.12 -2.77
CA ALA A 204 -0.67 -12.53 -3.89
C ALA A 204 -1.37 -11.24 -3.47
N VAL A 205 -2.06 -11.23 -2.31
CA VAL A 205 -2.72 -10.04 -1.77
C VAL A 205 -1.71 -8.93 -1.51
N ALA A 206 -0.54 -9.20 -0.94
CA ALA A 206 0.50 -8.22 -0.68
C ALA A 206 0.96 -7.49 -1.97
N MET A 207 1.13 -8.22 -3.07
CA MET A 207 1.49 -7.64 -4.38
C MET A 207 0.33 -6.84 -4.97
N ILE A 208 -0.90 -7.37 -4.92
CA ILE A 208 -2.10 -6.70 -5.46
C ILE A 208 -2.39 -5.40 -4.70
N GLN A 209 -2.25 -5.37 -3.37
CA GLN A 209 -2.52 -4.16 -2.58
C GLN A 209 -1.57 -3.02 -2.91
N ALA A 210 -0.27 -3.29 -3.08
CA ALA A 210 0.70 -2.29 -3.50
C ALA A 210 0.36 -1.74 -4.90
N TYR A 211 -0.05 -2.63 -5.81
CA TYR A 211 -0.46 -2.26 -7.17
C TYR A 211 -1.72 -1.38 -7.18
N VAL A 212 -2.79 -1.82 -6.52
CA VAL A 212 -4.07 -1.07 -6.43
C VAL A 212 -3.86 0.29 -5.79
N PHE A 213 -3.02 0.40 -4.75
CA PHE A 213 -2.67 1.68 -4.13
C PHE A 213 -2.03 2.64 -5.15
N SER A 214 -1.02 2.16 -5.89
CA SER A 214 -0.31 2.98 -6.88
C SER A 214 -1.23 3.42 -8.04
N ILE A 215 -2.08 2.53 -8.57
CA ILE A 215 -3.00 2.89 -9.65
C ILE A 215 -4.06 3.87 -9.20
N LEU A 216 -4.73 3.65 -8.06
CA LEU A 216 -5.74 4.59 -7.58
C LEU A 216 -5.11 5.98 -7.36
N SER A 217 -3.88 6.04 -6.83
CA SER A 217 -3.17 7.31 -6.70
C SER A 217 -2.87 7.97 -8.06
N THR A 218 -2.57 7.19 -9.10
CA THR A 218 -2.37 7.73 -10.45
C THR A 218 -3.69 8.24 -11.06
N LEU A 219 -4.78 7.50 -10.90
CA LEU A 219 -6.10 7.92 -11.37
C LEU A 219 -6.57 9.21 -10.69
N TYR A 220 -6.39 9.31 -9.37
CA TYR A 220 -6.69 10.53 -8.64
C TYR A 220 -5.84 11.71 -9.08
N SER A 221 -4.59 11.48 -9.48
CA SER A 221 -3.80 12.56 -10.07
C SER A 221 -4.33 12.97 -11.45
N SER A 222 -4.71 12.01 -12.30
CA SER A 222 -5.24 12.30 -13.64
C SER A 222 -6.61 13.00 -13.61
N GLU A 223 -7.42 12.82 -12.56
CA GLU A 223 -8.68 13.57 -12.38
C GLU A 223 -8.44 15.05 -12.08
N VAL A 224 -7.29 15.39 -11.48
CA VAL A 224 -6.95 16.76 -11.10
C VAL A 224 -6.24 17.53 -12.23
N TYR A 225 -5.50 16.83 -13.10
CA TYR A 225 -4.86 17.38 -14.29
C TYR A 225 -5.85 17.68 -15.41
#